data_AF-A0A7C4VQG2-F1
#
_entry.id   AF-A0A7C4VQG2-F1
#
_cell.length_a   1.000
_cell.length_b   1.000
_cell.length_c   1.000
_cell.angle_alpha   90.00
_cell.angle_beta   90.00
_cell.angle_gamma   90.00
#
_symmetry.space_group_name_H-M   'P 1'
#
loop_
_entity.id
_entity.type
_entity.pdbx_description
1 polymer ?
#
loop_
_entity_poly.entity_id
_entity_poly.type
_entity_poly.pdbx_seq_one_letter_code
_entity_poly.pdbx_strand_id
1 'polypeptide(L)'
;MTNSANRTLMLLSLITTSILLQSNLALTSIPQLAVLVTTNKSAYTYRSIVEISGKLWLSGQLVDGIIGIEITNPNSDTLVVRAVPAGTPTLSNDVEIVAVTPCDQLGNPKDTFKRGTEDAHVNVTVRNNDITSSKNILITVVAYDNDSTPILPQVQYIQTTLPPGGTIQFKPDFPLNPWISTGNAIFYASVFTDWPSNVGIPYTTEKSAKFTVTTSTGTLAITNVNNIETTSLTGIYSLAFRLPPTNETGAPFGNYTIKVSAYSQGYTAQSSTTFTREFQIDGDVNFDHKVDILDIVAITSKYGSKSGDPNWNPEVDIQPSGKIDITDVVTATSKYGQTY
;
A
#
# COMPACT_ATOMS: atom_id res chain seq x y z
N MET A 1 -71.84 -83.66 3.91
CA MET A 1 -71.63 -83.88 2.47
C MET A 1 -71.16 -82.55 1.90
N THR A 2 -69.85 -82.36 1.83
CA THR A 2 -69.03 -82.35 0.58
C THR A 2 -69.05 -81.01 -0.15
N ASN A 3 -67.86 -80.40 -0.25
CA ASN A 3 -67.29 -79.69 -1.42
C ASN A 3 -68.09 -78.50 -2.01
N SER A 4 -67.52 -77.42 -2.54
CA SER A 4 -66.15 -76.98 -2.80
C SER A 4 -66.24 -75.56 -3.38
N ALA A 5 -65.26 -74.73 -3.02
CA ALA A 5 -64.62 -73.66 -3.80
C ALA A 5 -65.39 -72.90 -4.91
N ASN A 6 -65.46 -71.56 -4.77
CA ASN A 6 -65.14 -70.52 -5.76
C ASN A 6 -65.85 -69.22 -5.33
N ARG A 7 -65.30 -68.01 -5.40
CA ARG A 7 -63.97 -67.45 -5.68
C ARG A 7 -64.14 -65.94 -5.37
N THR A 8 -63.11 -65.33 -4.79
CA THR A 8 -62.79 -63.90 -4.94
C THR A 8 -63.72 -62.85 -4.30
N LEU A 9 -63.26 -62.20 -3.22
CA LEU A 9 -63.03 -60.74 -3.26
C LEU A 9 -62.12 -60.29 -2.09
N MET A 10 -61.01 -59.67 -2.48
CA MET A 10 -60.04 -58.97 -1.64
C MET A 10 -60.72 -57.84 -0.84
N LEU A 11 -60.34 -57.67 0.42
CA LEU A 11 -60.26 -56.33 1.03
C LEU A 11 -58.81 -56.04 1.38
N LEU A 12 -58.24 -55.12 0.61
CA LEU A 12 -56.88 -54.63 0.66
C LEU A 12 -56.80 -53.53 1.74
N SER A 13 -55.96 -53.71 2.77
CA SER A 13 -55.65 -52.62 3.70
C SER A 13 -54.71 -51.62 3.00
N LEU A 14 -55.18 -50.39 2.81
CA LEU A 14 -54.42 -49.31 2.19
C LEU A 14 -53.40 -48.77 3.21
N ILE A 15 -52.14 -49.21 3.13
CA ILE A 15 -51.01 -48.56 3.82
C ILE A 15 -50.42 -47.54 2.84
N THR A 16 -50.70 -46.26 3.04
CA THR A 16 -50.07 -45.18 2.31
C THR A 16 -48.69 -44.90 2.92
N THR A 17 -47.63 -45.49 2.36
CA THR A 17 -46.26 -45.02 2.59
C THR A 17 -46.03 -43.76 1.78
N SER A 18 -46.09 -42.61 2.45
CA SER A 18 -45.61 -41.34 1.93
C SER A 18 -44.09 -41.37 1.86
N ILE A 19 -43.54 -41.51 0.65
CA ILE A 19 -42.12 -41.32 0.37
C ILE A 19 -41.86 -39.81 0.35
N LEU A 20 -41.23 -39.30 1.41
CA LEU A 20 -40.64 -37.96 1.40
C LEU A 20 -39.39 -37.99 0.53
N LEU A 21 -39.51 -37.54 -0.72
CA LEU A 21 -38.36 -37.20 -1.55
C LEU A 21 -37.73 -35.93 -0.95
N GLN A 22 -36.76 -36.09 -0.05
CA GLN A 22 -35.90 -34.98 0.33
C GLN A 22 -34.96 -34.71 -0.84
N SER A 23 -35.34 -33.79 -1.71
CA SER A 23 -34.42 -33.19 -2.65
C SER A 23 -33.35 -32.45 -1.85
N ASN A 24 -32.15 -33.01 -1.75
CA ASN A 24 -30.96 -32.27 -1.36
C ASN A 24 -30.68 -31.25 -2.48
N LEU A 25 -31.35 -30.10 -2.43
CA LEU A 25 -30.90 -28.93 -3.15
C LEU A 25 -29.58 -28.54 -2.48
N ALA A 26 -28.46 -28.95 -3.08
CA ALA A 26 -27.19 -28.35 -2.78
C ALA A 26 -27.33 -26.87 -3.16
N LEU A 27 -27.56 -26.02 -2.16
CA LEU A 27 -27.40 -24.58 -2.30
C LEU A 27 -25.93 -24.37 -2.68
N THR A 28 -25.66 -24.13 -3.95
CA THR A 28 -24.35 -23.67 -4.38
C THR A 28 -24.14 -22.29 -3.74
N SER A 29 -23.32 -22.22 -2.70
CA SER A 29 -22.92 -20.94 -2.13
C SER A 29 -22.27 -20.12 -3.24
N ILE A 30 -22.74 -18.90 -3.46
CA ILE A 30 -22.10 -17.96 -4.38
C ILE A 30 -20.64 -17.82 -3.92
N PRO A 31 -19.63 -17.95 -4.81
CA PRO A 31 -18.25 -17.78 -4.41
C PRO A 31 -18.07 -16.38 -3.84
N GLN A 32 -17.62 -16.31 -2.58
CA GLN A 32 -17.42 -15.05 -1.88
C GLN A 32 -15.92 -14.79 -1.78
N LEU A 33 -15.46 -13.74 -2.45
CA LEU A 33 -14.13 -13.19 -2.22
C LEU A 33 -14.16 -12.39 -0.92
N ALA A 34 -13.15 -12.58 -0.09
CA ALA A 34 -12.95 -11.84 1.15
C ALA A 34 -11.50 -11.38 1.24
N VAL A 35 -11.30 -10.13 1.65
CA VAL A 35 -9.98 -9.56 1.91
C VAL A 35 -9.94 -9.07 3.35
N LEU A 36 -8.82 -9.31 4.03
CA LEU A 36 -8.54 -8.81 5.37
C LEU A 36 -7.34 -7.89 5.29
N VAL A 37 -7.42 -6.73 5.95
CA VAL A 37 -6.30 -5.81 6.15
C VAL A 37 -6.09 -5.55 7.64
N THR A 38 -4.84 -5.57 8.07
CA THR A 38 -4.42 -5.32 9.46
C THR A 38 -3.14 -4.51 9.49
N THR A 39 -2.88 -3.85 10.61
CA THR A 39 -1.61 -3.22 10.95
C THR A 39 -0.95 -3.97 12.10
N ASN A 40 0.38 -3.94 12.20
CA ASN A 40 1.08 -4.60 13.32
C ASN A 40 0.87 -3.89 14.68
N LYS A 41 0.49 -2.61 14.66
CA LYS A 41 0.13 -1.79 15.83
C LYS A 41 -1.13 -0.98 15.54
N SER A 42 -1.87 -0.62 16.58
CA SER A 42 -3.00 0.32 16.49
C SER A 42 -2.55 1.79 16.54
N ALA A 43 -1.34 2.04 17.04
CA ALA A 43 -0.77 3.37 17.22
C ALA A 43 0.70 3.40 16.80
N TYR A 44 1.12 4.52 16.23
CA TYR A 44 2.47 4.79 15.75
C TYR A 44 2.89 6.21 16.11
N THR A 45 4.20 6.43 16.20
CA THR A 45 4.78 7.70 16.62
C THR A 45 5.59 8.35 15.49
N TYR A 46 6.25 9.48 15.75
CA TYR A 46 7.02 10.21 14.74
C TYR A 46 7.97 9.31 13.96
N ARG A 47 7.85 9.36 12.62
CA ARG A 47 8.66 8.62 11.66
C ARG A 47 8.76 7.12 11.95
N SER A 48 7.82 6.50 12.66
CA SER A 48 7.73 5.05 12.80
C SER A 48 7.45 4.36 11.45
N ILE A 49 7.86 3.10 11.31
CA ILE A 49 7.43 2.23 10.22
C ILE A 49 6.03 1.68 10.53
N VAL A 50 5.09 1.93 9.63
CA VAL A 50 3.76 1.32 9.60
C VAL A 50 3.84 0.05 8.76
N GLU A 51 3.57 -1.11 9.37
CA GLU A 51 3.51 -2.39 8.69
C GLU A 51 2.06 -2.82 8.50
N ILE A 52 1.68 -3.00 7.24
CA ILE A 52 0.34 -3.43 6.81
C ILE A 52 0.48 -4.85 6.28
N SER A 53 -0.41 -5.72 6.69
CA SER A 53 -0.50 -7.08 6.16
C SER A 53 -1.93 -7.54 6.06
N GLY A 54 -2.15 -8.52 5.20
CA GLY A 54 -3.49 -9.01 4.95
C GLY A 54 -3.52 -10.34 4.24
N LYS A 55 -4.75 -10.83 4.10
CA LYS A 55 -5.03 -12.13 3.49
C LYS A 55 -6.22 -12.03 2.53
N LEU A 56 -6.21 -12.87 1.50
CA LEU A 56 -7.23 -12.95 0.46
C LEU A 56 -7.75 -14.38 0.35
N TRP A 57 -9.07 -14.54 0.42
CA TRP A 57 -9.73 -15.83 0.30
C TRP A 57 -10.84 -15.80 -0.74
N LEU A 58 -11.03 -16.93 -1.43
CA LEU A 58 -12.22 -17.22 -2.21
C LEU A 58 -12.85 -18.49 -1.66
N SER A 59 -14.10 -18.39 -1.21
CA SER A 59 -14.83 -19.55 -0.66
C SER A 59 -14.07 -20.27 0.46
N GLY A 60 -13.38 -19.51 1.32
CA GLY A 60 -12.65 -20.01 2.48
C GLY A 60 -11.23 -20.54 2.21
N GLN A 61 -10.76 -20.55 0.96
CA GLN A 61 -9.39 -20.94 0.61
C GLN A 61 -8.55 -19.72 0.23
N LEU A 62 -7.27 -19.72 0.60
CA LEU A 62 -6.34 -18.67 0.15
C LEU A 62 -6.22 -18.73 -1.37
N VAL A 63 -6.28 -17.58 -2.02
CA VAL A 63 -6.18 -17.46 -3.48
C VAL A 63 -5.22 -16.37 -3.88
N ASP A 64 -4.63 -16.54 -5.06
CA ASP A 64 -3.86 -15.48 -5.68
C ASP A 64 -4.78 -14.34 -6.13
N GLY A 65 -4.31 -13.11 -6.01
CA GLY A 65 -5.07 -11.93 -6.42
C GLY A 65 -4.23 -10.67 -6.35
N ILE A 66 -4.85 -9.55 -6.66
CA ILE A 66 -4.20 -8.24 -6.60
C ILE A 66 -4.98 -7.31 -5.67
N ILE A 67 -4.24 -6.60 -4.83
CA ILE A 67 -4.79 -5.75 -3.77
C ILE A 67 -4.44 -4.30 -4.07
N GLY A 68 -5.46 -3.47 -4.24
CA GLY A 68 -5.34 -2.02 -4.17
C GLY A 68 -5.34 -1.58 -2.71
N ILE A 69 -4.32 -0.84 -2.30
CA ILE A 69 -4.19 -0.29 -0.95
C ILE A 69 -4.18 1.22 -1.07
N GLU A 70 -5.11 1.89 -0.40
CA GLU A 70 -5.18 3.35 -0.28
C GLU A 70 -5.10 3.74 1.20
N ILE A 71 -4.19 4.65 1.53
CA ILE A 71 -3.98 5.16 2.88
C ILE A 71 -4.26 6.64 2.89
N THR A 72 -5.27 7.06 3.64
CA THR A 72 -5.61 8.47 3.83
C THR A 72 -5.22 8.95 5.23
N ASN A 73 -4.76 10.19 5.30
CA ASN A 73 -4.44 10.87 6.54
C ASN A 73 -5.72 11.40 7.23
N PRO A 74 -5.63 11.89 8.47
CA PRO A 74 -6.73 12.56 9.19
C PRO A 74 -7.44 13.69 8.43
N ASN A 75 -6.76 14.36 7.51
CA ASN A 75 -7.30 15.44 6.68
C ASN A 75 -7.98 14.91 5.40
N SER A 76 -8.08 13.58 5.24
CA SER A 76 -8.57 12.88 4.05
C SER A 76 -7.69 13.00 2.81
N ASP A 77 -6.45 13.44 2.95
CA ASP A 77 -5.49 13.40 1.85
C ASP A 77 -4.91 11.99 1.68
N THR A 78 -4.72 11.57 0.43
CA THR A 78 -4.16 10.26 0.12
C THR A 78 -2.63 10.27 0.19
N LEU A 79 -2.10 9.58 1.19
CA LEU A 79 -0.66 9.49 1.43
C LEU A 79 0.02 8.39 0.61
N VAL A 80 -0.63 7.24 0.46
CA VAL A 80 -0.10 6.08 -0.26
C VAL A 80 -1.21 5.42 -1.07
N VAL A 81 -0.91 5.12 -2.34
CA VAL A 81 -1.70 4.19 -3.16
C VAL A 81 -0.77 3.21 -3.86
N ARG A 82 -1.04 1.91 -3.69
CA ARG A 82 -0.20 0.82 -4.20
C ARG A 82 -1.06 -0.34 -4.70
N ALA A 83 -0.54 -1.10 -5.67
CA ALA A 83 -1.18 -2.32 -6.18
C ALA A 83 -0.26 -3.52 -5.91
N VAL A 84 -0.51 -4.21 -4.80
CA VAL A 84 0.36 -5.26 -4.27
C VAL A 84 -0.23 -6.65 -4.59
N PRO A 85 0.56 -7.60 -5.13
CA PRO A 85 0.08 -8.95 -5.35
C PRO A 85 -0.11 -9.70 -4.02
N ALA A 86 -1.18 -10.48 -3.93
CA ALA A 86 -1.31 -11.56 -2.96
C ALA A 86 -1.01 -12.86 -3.70
N GLY A 87 0.18 -13.46 -3.49
CA GLY A 87 0.65 -14.60 -4.28
C GLY A 87 1.09 -14.23 -5.71
N THR A 88 0.72 -15.05 -6.70
CA THR A 88 1.07 -14.90 -8.12
C THR A 88 -0.18 -14.74 -9.01
N PRO A 89 -0.88 -13.59 -8.95
CA PRO A 89 -2.14 -13.42 -9.66
C PRO A 89 -2.00 -13.60 -11.17
N THR A 90 -2.95 -14.33 -11.75
CA THR A 90 -3.17 -14.30 -13.20
C THR A 90 -3.96 -13.05 -13.54
N LEU A 91 -3.33 -12.09 -14.22
CA LEU A 91 -3.91 -10.79 -14.52
C LEU A 91 -4.55 -10.77 -15.92
N SER A 92 -5.58 -9.95 -16.07
CA SER A 92 -6.06 -9.59 -17.40
C SER A 92 -4.99 -8.80 -18.14
N ASN A 93 -4.86 -9.04 -19.44
CA ASN A 93 -3.97 -8.24 -20.27
C ASN A 93 -4.66 -6.95 -20.78
N ASP A 94 -5.85 -6.60 -20.29
CA ASP A 94 -6.64 -5.45 -20.79
C ASP A 94 -5.94 -4.10 -20.68
N VAL A 95 -5.29 -3.82 -19.55
CA VAL A 95 -4.55 -2.57 -19.32
C VAL A 95 -3.19 -2.91 -18.74
N GLU A 96 -2.15 -2.34 -19.34
CA GLU A 96 -0.76 -2.61 -19.02
C GLU A 96 -0.03 -1.31 -18.66
N ILE A 97 0.75 -1.32 -17.58
CA ILE A 97 1.80 -0.33 -17.37
C ILE A 97 2.97 -0.72 -18.26
N VAL A 98 3.20 -0.02 -19.36
CA VAL A 98 4.26 -0.36 -20.33
C VAL A 98 5.63 -0.03 -19.73
N ALA A 99 5.79 1.17 -19.19
CA ALA A 99 7.06 1.66 -18.66
C ALA A 99 6.87 2.62 -17.48
N VAL A 100 7.87 2.61 -16.58
CA VAL A 100 8.08 3.61 -15.53
C VAL A 100 9.54 4.01 -15.62
N THR A 101 9.82 5.23 -16.02
CA THR A 101 11.19 5.67 -16.34
C THR A 101 11.49 7.00 -15.67
N PRO A 102 12.44 7.07 -14.73
CA PRO A 102 12.95 8.32 -14.18
C PRO A 102 13.47 9.22 -15.31
N CYS A 103 13.10 10.49 -15.29
CA CYS A 103 13.43 11.42 -16.37
C CYS A 103 13.72 12.84 -15.85
N ASP A 104 14.14 13.72 -16.76
CA ASP A 104 14.09 15.17 -16.54
C ASP A 104 12.70 15.73 -16.88
N GLN A 105 12.53 17.04 -16.71
CA GLN A 105 11.27 17.74 -17.03
C GLN A 105 10.87 17.65 -18.52
N LEU A 106 11.82 17.37 -19.42
CA LEU A 106 11.57 17.19 -20.85
C LEU A 106 11.24 15.74 -21.22
N GLY A 107 11.40 14.79 -20.28
CA GLY A 107 11.18 13.37 -20.48
C GLY A 107 12.42 12.60 -20.94
N ASN A 108 13.61 13.20 -20.92
CA ASN A 108 14.86 12.48 -21.20
C ASN A 108 15.27 11.65 -19.97
N PRO A 109 15.84 10.43 -20.13
CA PRO A 109 16.25 9.61 -19.00
C PRO A 109 17.20 10.33 -18.05
N LYS A 110 16.84 10.37 -16.76
CA LYS A 110 17.64 10.93 -15.66
C LYS A 110 17.17 10.26 -14.38
N ASP A 111 18.08 9.66 -13.64
CA ASP A 111 17.79 8.85 -12.46
C ASP A 111 18.51 9.36 -11.20
N THR A 112 19.10 10.55 -11.25
CA THR A 112 19.80 11.15 -10.11
C THR A 112 19.35 12.59 -9.92
N PHE A 113 18.93 12.94 -8.71
CA PHE A 113 18.33 14.22 -8.38
C PHE A 113 18.88 14.76 -7.05
N LYS A 114 18.95 16.08 -6.91
CA LYS A 114 19.42 16.77 -5.71
C LYS A 114 18.26 17.20 -4.83
N ARG A 115 18.26 16.75 -3.58
CA ARG A 115 17.33 17.26 -2.59
C ARG A 115 17.62 18.74 -2.28
N GLY A 116 16.56 19.49 -2.01
CA GLY A 116 16.53 20.92 -1.70
C GLY A 116 16.52 21.83 -2.93
N THR A 117 16.81 21.32 -4.13
CA THR A 117 16.97 22.15 -5.34
C THR A 117 16.34 21.58 -6.61
N GLU A 118 16.00 20.30 -6.65
CA GLU A 118 15.41 19.65 -7.82
C GLU A 118 14.16 18.86 -7.42
N ASP A 119 13.29 18.64 -8.41
CA ASP A 119 12.19 17.71 -8.33
C ASP A 119 12.57 16.41 -9.04
N ALA A 120 12.12 15.27 -8.52
CA ALA A 120 12.30 13.99 -9.18
C ALA A 120 11.15 13.75 -10.17
N HIS A 121 11.47 13.62 -11.46
CA HIS A 121 10.45 13.36 -12.49
C HIS A 121 10.45 11.90 -12.92
N VAL A 122 9.26 11.42 -13.30
CA VAL A 122 9.09 10.06 -13.81
C VAL A 122 8.08 10.06 -14.96
N ASN A 123 8.37 9.32 -16.02
CA ASN A 123 7.45 9.09 -17.12
C ASN A 123 6.81 7.70 -16.99
N VAL A 124 5.50 7.67 -16.79
CA VAL A 124 4.70 6.45 -16.74
C VAL A 124 3.93 6.31 -18.04
N THR A 125 4.12 5.20 -18.74
CA THR A 125 3.38 4.87 -19.96
C THR A 125 2.39 3.75 -19.69
N VAL A 126 1.12 3.96 -20.01
CA VAL A 126 0.04 2.98 -19.82
C VAL A 126 -0.66 2.75 -21.15
N ARG A 127 -1.00 1.49 -21.45
CA ARG A 127 -1.65 1.06 -22.68
C ARG A 127 -2.93 0.30 -22.38
N ASN A 128 -3.98 0.59 -23.14
CA ASN A 128 -5.18 -0.23 -23.23
C ASN A 128 -4.96 -1.24 -24.37
N ASN A 129 -4.89 -2.51 -24.03
CA ASN A 129 -4.68 -3.60 -24.99
C ASN A 129 -5.99 -4.13 -25.57
N ASP A 130 -7.13 -3.76 -24.98
CA ASP A 130 -8.43 -4.02 -25.57
C ASP A 130 -8.57 -3.19 -26.85
N ILE A 131 -8.75 -3.86 -27.98
CA ILE A 131 -8.89 -3.24 -29.30
C ILE A 131 -10.35 -2.87 -29.63
N THR A 132 -11.28 -3.18 -28.74
CA THR A 132 -12.72 -2.99 -28.94
C THR A 132 -13.37 -2.03 -27.94
N SER A 133 -12.89 -1.97 -26.70
CA SER A 133 -13.51 -1.16 -25.64
C SER A 133 -12.55 -0.14 -25.02
N SER A 134 -13.09 1.06 -24.76
CA SER A 134 -12.39 2.07 -23.95
C SER A 134 -12.37 1.64 -22.48
N LYS A 135 -11.31 2.01 -21.76
CA LYS A 135 -11.17 1.73 -20.32
C LYS A 135 -11.10 3.02 -19.54
N ASN A 136 -11.90 3.14 -18.49
CA ASN A 136 -11.69 4.18 -17.49
C ASN A 136 -10.54 3.75 -16.59
N ILE A 137 -9.55 4.63 -16.45
CA ILE A 137 -8.32 4.35 -15.71
C ILE A 137 -8.03 5.47 -14.74
N LEU A 138 -7.48 5.10 -13.59
CA LEU A 138 -6.81 5.96 -12.63
C LEU A 138 -5.35 5.51 -12.57
N ILE A 139 -4.44 6.34 -13.08
CA ILE A 139 -2.99 6.13 -12.94
C ILE A 139 -2.56 6.86 -11.68
N THR A 140 -1.88 6.16 -10.77
CA THR A 140 -1.29 6.76 -9.56
C THR A 140 0.20 6.51 -9.51
N VAL A 141 0.95 7.48 -8.99
CA VAL A 141 2.38 7.36 -8.73
C VAL A 141 2.67 7.83 -7.31
N VAL A 142 3.43 7.01 -6.59
CA VAL A 142 4.00 7.36 -5.29
C VAL A 142 5.51 7.13 -5.34
N ALA A 143 6.27 8.05 -4.75
CA ALA A 143 7.71 7.93 -4.59
C ALA A 143 8.05 7.70 -3.13
N TYR A 144 9.07 6.88 -2.87
CA TYR A 144 9.64 6.66 -1.55
C TYR A 144 11.12 7.01 -1.55
N ASP A 145 11.58 7.64 -0.47
CA ASP A 145 13.00 7.87 -0.22
C ASP A 145 13.71 6.61 0.28
N ASN A 146 15.01 6.74 0.55
CA ASN A 146 15.85 5.63 1.01
C ASN A 146 15.43 5.04 2.37
N ASP A 147 14.66 5.76 3.18
CA ASP A 147 14.17 5.30 4.49
C ASP A 147 12.74 4.74 4.42
N SER A 148 12.24 4.49 3.20
CA SER A 148 10.87 4.07 2.91
C SER A 148 9.81 5.11 3.33
N THR A 149 10.18 6.40 3.37
CA THR A 149 9.25 7.50 3.62
C THR A 149 8.63 7.96 2.30
N PRO A 150 7.29 8.06 2.18
CA PRO A 150 6.67 8.68 1.02
C PRO A 150 7.18 10.12 0.82
N ILE A 151 7.60 10.44 -0.40
CA ILE A 151 8.02 11.79 -0.79
C ILE A 151 6.78 12.65 -0.99
N LEU A 152 6.77 13.84 -0.38
CA LEU A 152 5.65 14.78 -0.43
C LEU A 152 5.79 15.77 -1.60
N PRO A 153 4.68 16.32 -2.13
CA PRO A 153 3.29 16.13 -1.68
C PRO A 153 2.72 14.77 -2.10
N GLN A 154 1.50 14.52 -1.65
CA GLN A 154 0.67 13.32 -1.79
C GLN A 154 0.74 12.59 -3.16
N VAL A 155 0.10 11.42 -3.24
CA VAL A 155 0.02 10.60 -4.46
C VAL A 155 -0.31 11.45 -5.70
N GLN A 156 0.56 11.38 -6.71
CA GLN A 156 0.34 12.03 -8.00
C GLN A 156 -0.56 11.14 -8.85
N TYR A 157 -1.59 11.71 -9.50
CA TYR A 157 -2.54 10.90 -10.26
C TYR A 157 -3.12 11.61 -11.48
N ILE A 158 -3.64 10.80 -12.40
CA ILE A 158 -4.53 11.24 -13.47
C ILE A 158 -5.64 10.20 -13.66
N GLN A 159 -6.88 10.68 -13.79
CA GLN A 159 -8.04 9.85 -14.08
C GLN A 159 -8.61 10.24 -15.44
N THR A 160 -8.78 9.25 -16.32
CA THR A 160 -9.20 9.50 -17.71
C THR A 160 -9.78 8.23 -18.36
N THR A 161 -10.28 8.38 -19.58
CA THR A 161 -10.70 7.26 -20.43
C THR A 161 -9.65 7.00 -21.50
N LEU A 162 -9.10 5.79 -21.53
CA LEU A 162 -8.14 5.36 -22.54
C LEU A 162 -8.88 4.62 -23.67
N PRO A 163 -8.83 5.11 -24.93
CA PRO A 163 -9.54 4.49 -26.04
C PRO A 163 -9.00 3.09 -26.37
N PRO A 164 -9.70 2.29 -27.20
CA PRO A 164 -9.23 0.97 -27.58
C PRO A 164 -7.87 1.04 -28.29
N GLY A 165 -6.92 0.19 -27.88
CA GLY A 165 -5.53 0.22 -28.37
C GLY A 165 -4.73 1.48 -27.98
N GLY A 166 -5.33 2.40 -27.20
CA GLY A 166 -4.75 3.68 -26.86
C GLY A 166 -3.57 3.59 -25.89
N THR A 167 -2.70 4.59 -25.92
CA THR A 167 -1.58 4.74 -24.99
C THR A 167 -1.57 6.16 -24.43
N ILE A 168 -1.25 6.30 -23.15
CA ILE A 168 -1.09 7.58 -22.47
C ILE A 168 0.26 7.63 -21.75
N GLN A 169 0.85 8.82 -21.72
CA GLN A 169 2.01 9.14 -20.88
C GLN A 169 1.59 10.11 -19.78
N PHE A 170 1.98 9.80 -18.55
CA PHE A 170 1.80 10.63 -17.38
C PHE A 170 3.18 10.93 -16.79
N LYS A 171 3.52 12.22 -16.64
CA LYS A 171 4.86 12.68 -16.25
C LYS A 171 4.82 13.53 -14.98
N PRO A 172 4.47 12.96 -13.81
CA PRO A 172 4.48 13.70 -12.56
C PRO A 172 5.90 14.00 -12.09
N ASP A 173 5.98 14.94 -11.15
CA ASP A 173 7.17 15.31 -10.41
C ASP A 173 6.94 15.25 -8.90
N PHE A 174 8.03 15.10 -8.17
CA PHE A 174 8.05 15.00 -6.71
C PHE A 174 9.11 15.94 -6.15
N PRO A 175 8.71 17.01 -5.44
CA PRO A 175 9.62 17.92 -4.77
C PRO A 175 10.50 17.21 -3.76
N LEU A 176 11.82 17.28 -3.97
CA LEU A 176 12.78 16.67 -3.06
C LEU A 176 13.13 17.66 -1.96
N ASN A 177 12.32 17.73 -0.92
CA ASN A 177 12.57 18.61 0.22
C ASN A 177 13.90 18.30 0.95
N PRO A 178 14.49 19.26 1.69
CA PRO A 178 15.78 19.06 2.37
C PRO A 178 15.84 17.86 3.35
N TRP A 179 14.69 17.46 3.90
CA TRP A 179 14.56 16.32 4.82
C TRP A 179 14.63 14.95 4.16
N ILE A 180 14.46 14.88 2.83
CA ILE A 180 14.38 13.62 2.09
C ILE A 180 15.68 12.83 2.22
N SER A 181 15.58 11.56 2.56
CA SER A 181 16.76 10.72 2.75
C SER A 181 17.51 10.47 1.43
N THR A 182 18.82 10.72 1.44
CA THR A 182 19.71 10.46 0.31
C THR A 182 19.95 8.97 0.12
N GLY A 183 20.23 8.55 -1.11
CA GLY A 183 20.46 7.15 -1.46
C GLY A 183 19.43 6.65 -2.48
N ASN A 184 19.10 5.36 -2.38
CA ASN A 184 18.23 4.68 -3.32
C ASN A 184 16.76 5.00 -3.00
N ALA A 185 16.13 5.76 -3.88
CA ALA A 185 14.71 6.04 -3.86
C ALA A 185 13.99 5.26 -4.96
N ILE A 186 12.67 5.20 -4.90
CA ILE A 186 11.87 4.37 -5.82
C ILE A 186 10.51 5.00 -6.12
N PHE A 187 10.13 4.98 -7.40
CA PHE A 187 8.77 5.22 -7.85
C PHE A 187 7.99 3.92 -7.93
N TYR A 188 6.72 3.95 -7.54
CA TYR A 188 5.74 2.91 -7.84
C TYR A 188 4.58 3.52 -8.62
N ALA A 189 4.30 2.95 -9.79
CA ALA A 189 3.15 3.31 -10.61
C ALA A 189 2.12 2.19 -10.56
N SER A 190 0.86 2.54 -10.31
CA SER A 190 -0.29 1.63 -10.28
C SER A 190 -1.39 2.15 -11.21
N VAL A 191 -2.22 1.25 -11.72
CA VAL A 191 -3.35 1.61 -12.59
C VAL A 191 -4.60 0.88 -12.13
N PHE A 192 -5.65 1.63 -11.84
CA PHE A 192 -6.90 1.13 -11.26
C PHE A 192 -8.11 1.49 -12.12
N THR A 193 -9.23 0.81 -11.89
CA THR A 193 -10.54 1.18 -12.46
C THR A 193 -11.11 2.46 -11.83
N ASP A 194 -10.81 2.69 -10.55
CA ASP A 194 -11.16 3.87 -9.73
C ASP A 194 -10.25 3.86 -8.48
N TRP A 195 -10.41 4.79 -7.54
CA TRP A 195 -9.76 4.73 -6.23
C TRP A 195 -10.17 3.46 -5.46
N PRO A 196 -9.27 2.79 -4.72
CA PRO A 196 -9.62 1.67 -3.84
C PRO A 196 -10.75 2.01 -2.84
N SER A 197 -10.81 3.25 -2.38
CA SER A 197 -11.89 3.78 -1.55
C SER A 197 -13.26 3.81 -2.23
N ASN A 198 -13.29 3.87 -3.56
CA ASN A 198 -14.47 3.82 -4.41
C ASN A 198 -14.66 2.45 -5.06
N VAL A 199 -14.17 1.37 -4.43
CA VAL A 199 -14.26 -0.02 -4.96
C VAL A 199 -13.44 -0.22 -6.25
N GLY A 200 -12.58 0.73 -6.59
CA GLY A 200 -11.69 0.60 -7.73
C GLY A 200 -10.66 -0.50 -7.49
N ILE A 201 -10.46 -1.37 -8.47
CA ILE A 201 -9.53 -2.48 -8.41
C ILE A 201 -8.32 -2.23 -9.31
N PRO A 202 -7.14 -2.77 -8.98
CA PRO A 202 -6.00 -2.73 -9.88
C PRO A 202 -6.30 -3.48 -11.18
N TYR A 203 -5.93 -2.89 -12.32
CA TYR A 203 -5.95 -3.62 -13.60
C TYR A 203 -4.81 -4.64 -13.70
N THR A 204 -3.64 -4.29 -13.16
CA THR A 204 -2.41 -5.08 -13.25
C THR A 204 -1.50 -4.79 -12.05
N THR A 205 -0.46 -5.61 -11.85
CA THR A 205 0.57 -5.35 -10.83
C THR A 205 1.30 -4.06 -11.10
N GLU A 206 1.64 -3.33 -10.04
CA GLU A 206 2.43 -2.12 -10.16
C GLU A 206 3.79 -2.36 -10.83
N LYS A 207 4.29 -1.33 -11.50
CA LYS A 207 5.70 -1.28 -11.96
C LYS A 207 6.44 -0.22 -11.16
N SER A 208 7.73 -0.45 -11.00
CA SER A 208 8.59 0.44 -10.22
C SER A 208 9.86 0.83 -10.97
N ALA A 209 10.42 1.98 -10.62
CA ALA A 209 11.74 2.38 -11.09
C ALA A 209 12.54 3.08 -9.99
N LYS A 210 13.82 2.74 -9.87
CA LYS A 210 14.73 3.31 -8.87
C LYS A 210 15.35 4.60 -9.39
N PHE A 211 15.64 5.52 -8.47
CA PHE A 211 16.43 6.72 -8.70
C PHE A 211 17.29 7.02 -7.47
N THR A 212 18.24 7.94 -7.60
CA THR A 212 19.18 8.31 -6.55
C THR A 212 18.94 9.74 -6.10
N VAL A 213 18.84 9.95 -4.79
CA VAL A 213 18.78 11.28 -4.18
C VAL A 213 20.15 11.65 -3.59
N THR A 214 20.66 12.84 -3.91
CA THR A 214 21.98 13.33 -3.45
C THR A 214 21.92 14.75 -2.85
N THR A 215 22.99 15.16 -2.16
CA THR A 215 23.19 16.54 -1.67
C THR A 215 24.17 17.37 -2.53
N SER A 216 24.97 16.74 -3.38
CA SER A 216 25.91 17.37 -4.33
C SER A 216 26.29 16.36 -5.43
N THR A 217 26.86 16.81 -6.56
CA THR A 217 27.26 16.00 -7.75
C THR A 217 28.41 15.02 -7.50
N GLY A 218 28.36 14.28 -6.39
CA GLY A 218 29.25 13.18 -6.10
C GLY A 218 28.57 11.86 -6.41
N THR A 219 29.09 11.14 -7.39
CA THR A 219 28.72 9.75 -7.70
C THR A 219 28.97 8.90 -6.46
N LEU A 220 27.90 8.44 -5.80
CA LEU A 220 28.01 7.39 -4.80
C LEU A 220 28.03 6.03 -5.51
N ALA A 221 28.92 5.17 -5.04
CA ALA A 221 29.12 3.84 -5.57
C ALA A 221 27.84 3.00 -5.46
N ILE A 222 27.44 2.41 -6.58
CA ILE A 222 26.35 1.44 -6.66
C ILE A 222 26.76 0.25 -5.79
N THR A 223 26.12 0.10 -4.64
CA THR A 223 26.08 -1.20 -3.97
C THR A 223 24.84 -1.91 -4.50
N ASN A 224 25.05 -2.83 -5.43
CA ASN A 224 24.01 -3.77 -5.84
C ASN A 224 23.63 -4.60 -4.61
N VAL A 225 22.58 -4.19 -3.91
CA VAL A 225 21.93 -5.07 -2.96
C VAL A 225 21.07 -6.01 -3.79
N ASN A 226 21.43 -7.29 -3.77
CA ASN A 226 20.64 -8.37 -4.36
C ASN A 226 19.19 -8.21 -3.90
N ASN A 227 18.26 -8.18 -4.85
CA ASN A 227 16.85 -8.31 -4.55
C ASN A 227 16.68 -9.61 -3.76
N ILE A 228 16.30 -9.52 -2.49
CA ILE A 228 15.75 -10.69 -1.80
C ILE A 228 14.41 -10.91 -2.49
N GLU A 229 14.30 -11.99 -3.25
CA GLU A 229 13.02 -12.49 -3.72
C GLU A 229 12.16 -12.75 -2.48
N THR A 230 11.22 -11.86 -2.20
CA THR A 230 10.15 -12.14 -1.26
C THR A 230 9.31 -13.23 -1.90
N THR A 231 9.38 -14.44 -1.36
CA THR A 231 8.50 -15.53 -1.77
C THR A 231 7.06 -15.09 -1.56
N SER A 232 6.33 -14.85 -2.64
CA SER A 232 4.91 -14.50 -2.56
C SER A 232 4.14 -15.75 -2.13
N LEU A 233 3.56 -15.69 -0.93
CA LEU A 233 2.70 -16.75 -0.42
C LEU A 233 1.29 -16.49 -0.95
N THR A 234 0.65 -17.53 -1.50
CA THR A 234 -0.72 -17.45 -2.02
C THR A 234 -1.66 -16.82 -1.01
N GLY A 235 -2.39 -15.80 -1.48
CA GLY A 235 -3.36 -15.07 -0.67
C GLY A 235 -2.78 -14.27 0.48
N ILE A 236 -1.47 -14.04 0.58
CA ILE A 236 -0.85 -13.18 1.60
C ILE A 236 -0.22 -11.98 0.92
N TYR A 237 -0.45 -10.78 1.47
CA TYR A 237 0.17 -9.54 1.01
C TYR A 237 0.64 -8.68 2.18
N SER A 238 1.62 -7.82 1.91
CA SER A 238 2.16 -6.88 2.89
C SER A 238 2.67 -5.60 2.23
N LEU A 239 2.60 -4.50 2.96
CA LEU A 239 3.15 -3.20 2.59
C LEU A 239 3.74 -2.57 3.85
N ALA A 240 4.89 -1.93 3.74
CA ALA A 240 5.45 -1.12 4.82
C ALA A 240 5.85 0.25 4.31
N PHE A 241 5.69 1.27 5.14
CA PHE A 241 6.18 2.62 4.87
C PHE A 241 6.48 3.36 6.17
N ARG A 242 7.37 4.34 6.09
CA ARG A 242 7.68 5.23 7.21
C ARG A 242 6.76 6.45 7.17
N LEU A 243 6.22 6.86 8.32
CA LEU A 243 5.44 8.09 8.42
C LEU A 243 6.31 9.31 8.04
N PRO A 244 5.82 10.23 7.18
CA PRO A 244 6.50 11.49 6.90
C PRO A 244 6.74 12.34 8.16
N PRO A 245 7.73 13.25 8.15
CA PRO A 245 8.06 14.06 9.31
C PRO A 245 7.10 15.22 9.58
N THR A 246 6.30 15.67 8.60
CA THR A 246 5.48 16.89 8.76
C THR A 246 4.09 16.58 9.32
N ASN A 247 3.67 17.29 10.37
CA ASN A 247 2.31 17.21 10.92
C ASN A 247 1.27 18.00 10.09
N GLU A 248 1.68 18.89 9.19
CA GLU A 248 0.73 19.76 8.45
C GLU A 248 0.37 19.24 7.05
N THR A 249 1.27 18.51 6.37
CA THR A 249 1.08 18.14 4.95
C THR A 249 1.33 16.68 4.60
N GLY A 250 2.12 15.95 5.41
CA GLY A 250 2.48 14.56 5.13
C GLY A 250 1.96 13.55 6.13
N ALA A 251 1.91 13.93 7.41
CA ALA A 251 1.55 13.02 8.48
C ALA A 251 0.90 13.71 9.69
N PRO A 252 -0.30 14.31 9.57
CA PRO A 252 -0.99 14.89 10.73
C PRO A 252 -1.27 13.87 11.84
N PHE A 253 -1.32 14.35 13.08
CA PHE A 253 -1.75 13.51 14.21
C PHE A 253 -3.21 13.09 14.04
N GLY A 254 -3.54 11.89 14.53
CA GLY A 254 -4.90 11.35 14.50
C GLY A 254 -5.03 10.08 13.69
N ASN A 255 -6.27 9.78 13.28
CA ASN A 255 -6.62 8.51 12.66
C ASN A 255 -6.36 8.50 11.15
N TYR A 256 -5.57 7.54 10.73
CA TYR A 256 -5.35 7.17 9.34
C TYR A 256 -6.29 6.05 8.98
N THR A 257 -6.82 6.09 7.76
CA THR A 257 -7.67 5.02 7.24
C THR A 257 -6.94 4.28 6.14
N ILE A 258 -6.90 2.95 6.26
CA ILE A 258 -6.42 2.05 5.22
C ILE A 258 -7.65 1.41 4.59
N LYS A 259 -7.89 1.70 3.31
CA LYS A 259 -8.92 1.02 2.51
C LYS A 259 -8.25 0.09 1.53
N VAL A 260 -8.75 -1.13 1.44
CA VAL A 260 -8.29 -2.11 0.46
C VAL A 260 -9.42 -2.55 -0.43
N SER A 261 -9.10 -2.71 -1.71
CA SER A 261 -9.92 -3.38 -2.71
C SER A 261 -9.13 -4.56 -3.26
N ALA A 262 -9.80 -5.65 -3.56
CA ALA A 262 -9.17 -6.86 -4.06
C ALA A 262 -9.87 -7.34 -5.33
N TYR A 263 -9.10 -7.93 -6.22
CA TYR A 263 -9.59 -8.66 -7.38
C TYR A 263 -8.94 -10.03 -7.47
N SER A 264 -9.76 -11.07 -7.68
CA SER A 264 -9.31 -12.41 -8.02
C SER A 264 -10.42 -13.16 -8.76
N GLN A 265 -10.07 -13.82 -9.87
CA GLN A 265 -10.96 -14.72 -10.61
C GLN A 265 -12.33 -14.10 -10.97
N GLY A 266 -12.38 -12.81 -11.29
CA GLY A 266 -13.61 -12.10 -11.62
C GLY A 266 -14.44 -11.60 -10.43
N TYR A 267 -14.02 -11.92 -9.20
CA TYR A 267 -14.66 -11.44 -7.98
C TYR A 267 -13.91 -10.24 -7.40
N THR A 268 -14.64 -9.39 -6.68
CA THR A 268 -14.09 -8.24 -5.95
C THR A 268 -14.44 -8.31 -4.48
N ALA A 269 -13.59 -7.73 -3.64
CA ALA A 269 -13.82 -7.60 -2.21
C ALA A 269 -13.22 -6.30 -1.69
N GLN A 270 -13.69 -5.83 -0.55
CA GLN A 270 -13.12 -4.68 0.13
C GLN A 270 -13.03 -4.91 1.64
N SER A 271 -12.10 -4.20 2.26
CA SER A 271 -11.99 -4.10 3.71
C SER A 271 -11.36 -2.77 4.07
N SER A 272 -11.48 -2.39 5.34
CA SER A 272 -10.77 -1.24 5.88
C SER A 272 -10.27 -1.52 7.29
N THR A 273 -9.19 -0.84 7.66
CA THR A 273 -8.74 -0.74 9.05
C THR A 273 -8.21 0.67 9.29
N THR A 274 -7.91 1.00 10.54
CA THR A 274 -7.36 2.29 10.93
C THR A 274 -6.15 2.10 11.84
N PHE A 275 -5.26 3.09 11.85
CA PHE A 275 -4.27 3.27 12.90
C PHE A 275 -4.21 4.73 13.29
N THR A 276 -3.66 5.02 14.46
CA THR A 276 -3.50 6.39 14.95
C THR A 276 -2.03 6.80 14.90
N ARG A 277 -1.73 7.99 14.38
CA ARG A 277 -0.47 8.67 14.70
C ARG A 277 -0.66 9.45 15.98
N GLU A 278 0.03 9.04 17.04
CA GLU A 278 -0.11 9.67 18.35
C GLU A 278 0.50 11.07 18.36
N PHE A 279 -0.12 11.95 19.13
CA PHE A 279 0.47 13.24 19.45
C PHE A 279 1.77 13.00 20.20
N GLN A 280 2.78 13.80 19.88
CA GLN A 280 4.08 13.74 20.50
C GLN A 280 4.65 15.15 20.58
N ILE A 281 5.21 15.50 21.73
CA ILE A 281 5.98 16.74 21.86
C ILE A 281 7.33 16.53 21.16
N ASP A 282 7.70 17.47 20.29
CA ASP A 282 9.04 17.49 19.69
C ASP A 282 10.10 17.46 20.78
N GLY A 283 10.80 16.34 20.91
CA GLY A 283 11.79 16.10 21.95
C GLY A 283 11.57 14.85 22.79
N ASP A 284 10.35 14.31 22.90
CA ASP A 284 10.07 13.03 23.55
C ASP A 284 10.34 11.89 22.55
N VAL A 285 11.60 11.58 22.28
CA VAL A 285 11.99 10.64 21.21
C VAL A 285 11.96 9.18 21.66
N ASN A 286 11.86 8.94 22.97
CA ASN A 286 11.70 7.59 23.51
C ASN A 286 10.21 7.20 23.71
N PHE A 287 9.30 8.16 23.54
CA PHE A 287 7.84 8.02 23.61
C PHE A 287 7.33 7.61 25.00
N ASP A 288 7.95 8.13 26.07
CA ASP A 288 7.53 7.90 27.46
C ASP A 288 6.61 9.00 28.02
N HIS A 289 6.18 9.92 27.14
CA HIS A 289 5.33 11.08 27.39
C HIS A 289 5.98 12.13 28.30
N LYS A 290 7.31 12.15 28.33
CA LYS A 290 8.12 13.14 29.04
C LYS A 290 9.28 13.53 28.15
N VAL A 291 9.75 14.75 28.31
CA VAL A 291 11.00 15.18 27.69
C VAL A 291 12.05 15.30 28.79
N ASP A 292 12.94 14.32 28.91
CA ASP A 292 13.96 14.30 29.94
C ASP A 292 15.36 13.95 29.41
N ILE A 293 16.29 13.63 30.31
CA ILE A 293 17.68 13.34 29.94
C ILE A 293 17.80 12.10 29.04
N LEU A 294 16.87 11.15 29.13
CA LEU A 294 16.88 9.93 28.31
C LEU A 294 16.63 10.27 26.84
N ASP A 295 15.78 11.25 26.55
CA ASP A 295 15.58 11.74 25.18
C ASP A 295 16.82 12.40 24.60
N ILE A 296 17.44 13.27 25.40
CA ILE A 296 18.68 13.95 24.98
C ILE A 296 19.78 12.92 24.75
N VAL A 297 19.89 11.88 25.60
CA VAL A 297 20.82 10.76 25.40
C VAL A 297 20.49 9.98 24.13
N ALA A 298 19.21 9.72 23.84
CA ALA A 298 18.79 9.02 22.63
C ALA A 298 19.20 9.80 21.35
N ILE A 299 18.96 11.11 21.30
CA ILE A 299 19.38 11.99 20.19
C ILE A 299 20.92 12.03 20.09
N THR A 300 21.60 12.32 21.20
CA THR A 300 23.06 12.50 21.20
C THR A 300 23.83 11.20 20.90
N SER A 301 23.23 10.03 21.17
CA SER A 301 23.79 8.73 20.78
C SER A 301 23.95 8.56 19.26
N LYS A 302 23.22 9.36 18.48
CA LYS A 302 23.21 9.38 17.01
C LYS A 302 23.80 10.67 16.42
N TYR A 303 24.35 11.54 17.27
CA TYR A 303 24.84 12.86 16.89
C TYR A 303 25.88 12.79 15.77
N GLY A 304 25.73 13.67 14.78
CA GLY A 304 26.61 13.78 13.61
C GLY A 304 26.31 12.79 12.48
N SER A 305 25.39 11.84 12.69
CA SER A 305 24.95 10.96 11.60
C SER A 305 23.97 11.67 10.67
N LYS A 306 23.95 11.23 9.42
CA LYS A 306 23.05 11.72 8.36
C LYS A 306 22.47 10.56 7.57
N SER A 307 21.43 10.83 6.78
CA SER A 307 20.83 9.84 5.89
C SER A 307 21.88 9.02 5.12
N GLY A 308 21.75 7.69 5.19
CA GLY A 308 22.66 6.74 4.56
C GLY A 308 23.84 6.29 5.45
N ASP A 309 24.10 6.96 6.57
CA ASP A 309 25.10 6.48 7.54
C ASP A 309 24.56 5.25 8.31
N PRO A 310 25.41 4.28 8.70
CA PRO A 310 24.95 3.07 9.40
C PRO A 310 24.26 3.31 10.76
N ASN A 311 24.57 4.44 11.42
CA ASN A 311 23.98 4.84 12.69
C ASN A 311 22.85 5.87 12.53
N TRP A 312 22.46 6.21 11.29
CA TRP A 312 21.32 7.08 11.02
C TRP A 312 20.04 6.52 11.64
N ASN A 313 19.30 7.36 12.35
CA ASN A 313 17.95 7.03 12.83
C ASN A 313 17.00 8.20 12.53
N PRO A 314 16.09 8.05 11.56
CA PRO A 314 15.10 9.06 11.22
C PRO A 314 14.26 9.55 12.41
N GLU A 315 14.00 8.67 13.38
CA GLU A 315 13.08 8.96 14.51
C GLU A 315 13.62 9.98 15.51
N VAL A 316 14.93 10.27 15.47
CA VAL A 316 15.58 11.29 16.32
C VAL A 316 16.05 12.53 15.55
N ASP A 317 15.81 12.60 14.23
CA ASP A 317 15.90 13.79 13.38
C ASP A 317 14.60 14.59 13.53
N ILE A 318 14.39 15.14 14.73
CA ILE A 318 13.14 15.80 15.15
C ILE A 318 12.95 17.13 14.45
N GLN A 319 14.05 17.78 14.05
CA GLN A 319 14.00 18.89 13.11
C GLN A 319 14.42 18.34 11.74
N PRO A 320 13.48 17.80 10.94
CA PRO A 320 13.78 16.96 9.79
C PRO A 320 14.68 17.69 8.80
N SER A 321 15.98 17.43 8.88
CA SER A 321 17.03 18.06 8.08
C SER A 321 17.84 17.01 7.32
N GLY A 322 17.58 15.73 7.62
CA GLY A 322 18.34 14.59 7.13
C GLY A 322 19.73 14.50 7.76
N LYS A 323 19.92 15.13 8.93
CA LYS A 323 21.15 15.12 9.75
C LYS A 323 20.75 15.26 11.21
N ILE A 324 21.39 14.52 12.10
CA ILE A 324 21.21 14.66 13.54
C ILE A 324 22.31 15.58 14.07
N ASP A 325 21.95 16.80 14.46
CA ASP A 325 22.91 17.81 14.90
C ASP A 325 22.43 18.62 16.12
N ILE A 326 23.07 19.76 16.36
CA ILE A 326 22.75 20.62 17.51
C ILE A 326 21.32 21.15 17.46
N THR A 327 20.71 21.26 16.28
CA THR A 327 19.34 21.74 16.14
C THR A 327 18.32 20.76 16.72
N ASP A 328 18.52 19.45 16.56
CA ASP A 328 17.71 18.42 17.21
C ASP A 328 17.88 18.47 18.74
N VAL A 329 19.12 18.55 19.22
CA VAL A 329 19.41 18.61 20.66
C VAL A 329 18.78 19.86 21.29
N VAL A 330 18.90 21.02 20.65
CA VAL A 330 18.31 22.29 21.12
C VAL A 330 16.79 22.22 21.10
N THR A 331 16.19 21.60 20.07
CA THR A 331 14.73 21.44 19.96
C THR A 331 14.21 20.63 21.14
N ALA A 332 14.80 19.46 21.42
CA ALA A 332 14.41 18.65 22.57
C ALA A 332 14.67 19.38 23.90
N THR A 333 15.83 20.00 24.06
CA THR A 333 16.17 20.74 25.30
C THR A 333 15.24 21.92 25.55
N SER A 334 14.69 22.55 24.50
CA SER A 334 13.71 23.63 24.62
C SER A 334 12.37 23.18 25.23
N LYS A 335 12.11 21.87 25.24
CA LYS A 335 10.92 21.23 25.81
C LYS A 335 11.23 20.43 27.08
N TYR A 336 12.46 20.49 27.58
CA TYR A 336 12.90 19.70 28.73
C TYR A 336 12.00 19.90 29.96
N GLY A 337 11.63 18.79 30.60
CA GLY A 337 10.74 18.73 31.76
C GLY A 337 9.25 18.77 31.44
N GLN A 338 8.85 18.86 30.16
CA GLN A 338 7.44 18.77 29.77
C GLN A 338 6.93 17.33 29.85
N THR A 339 5.63 17.19 30.11
CA THR A 339 4.90 15.93 30.15
C THR A 339 3.51 16.12 29.55
N TYR A 340 2.92 15.08 28.95
CA TYR A 340 1.61 15.16 28.31
C TYR A 340 0.80 13.86 28.39
#